data_AF-A0A0Q3QQI7-F1
#
_entry.id   AF-A0A0Q3QQI7-F1
#
_cell.length_a   1.000
_cell.length_b   1.000
_cell.length_c   1.000
_cell.angle_alpha   90.00
_cell.angle_beta   90.00
_cell.angle_gamma   90.00
#
_symmetry.space_group_name_H-M   'P 1'
#
loop_
_entity.id
_entity.type
_entity.pdbx_description
1 polymer ?
#
loop_
_entity_poly.entity_id
_entity_poly.type
_entity_poly.pdbx_seq_one_letter_code
_entity_poly.pdbx_strand_id
1 'polypeptide(L)' 'MTKSKAKKIREKLTREGKRNPEENRSPFVFADMRTRKTKTKKDLLYQKKQKNHLPYNDISDGSFVYINKNIMAKSVDF' A
#
# COMPACT_ATOMS: atom_id res chain seq x y z
N MET A 1 -21.46 0.74 -22.43
CA MET A 1 -20.09 0.19 -22.49
C MET A 1 -20.01 -0.87 -23.57
N THR A 2 -19.27 -0.59 -24.66
CA THR A 2 -19.17 -1.51 -25.79
C THR A 2 -18.10 -2.57 -25.52
N LYS A 3 -18.43 -3.85 -25.72
CA LYS A 3 -17.44 -4.93 -25.66
C LYS A 3 -16.38 -4.74 -26.75
N SER A 4 -15.13 -5.09 -26.45
CA SER A 4 -14.07 -5.09 -27.47
C SER A 4 -14.38 -6.06 -28.60
N LYS A 5 -13.88 -5.77 -29.81
CA LYS A 5 -14.04 -6.64 -30.99
C LYS A 5 -13.59 -8.08 -30.70
N ALA A 6 -12.45 -8.24 -30.01
CA ALA A 6 -11.93 -9.54 -29.61
C ALA A 6 -12.87 -10.32 -28.68
N LYS A 7 -13.53 -9.65 -27.72
CA LYS A 7 -14.49 -10.28 -26.82
C LYS A 7 -15.74 -10.75 -27.57
N LYS A 8 -16.24 -9.95 -28.52
CA LYS A 8 -17.38 -10.31 -29.37
C LYS A 8 -17.09 -11.56 -30.22
N ILE A 9 -15.87 -11.67 -30.76
CA ILE A 9 -15.45 -12.85 -31.55
C ILE A 9 -15.42 -14.10 -30.67
N ARG A 10 -14.82 -14.03 -29.48
CA ARG A 10 -14.78 -15.17 -28.54
C ARG A 10 -16.18 -15.66 -28.18
N GLU A 11 -17.08 -14.74 -27.81
CA GLU A 11 -18.47 -15.05 -27.49
C GLU A 11 -19.25 -15.64 -28.69
N LYS A 12 -18.88 -15.26 -29.92
CA LYS A 12 -19.44 -15.86 -31.13
C LYS A 12 -18.99 -17.31 -31.29
N LEU A 13 -17.69 -17.58 -31.13
CA LEU A 13 -17.14 -18.93 -31.25
C LEU A 13 -17.74 -19.90 -30.22
N THR A 14 -17.90 -19.45 -28.97
CA THR A 14 -18.53 -20.27 -27.92
C THR A 14 -20.00 -20.55 -28.23
N ARG A 15 -20.73 -19.59 -28.82
CA ARG A 15 -22.13 -19.79 -29.24
C ARG A 15 -22.25 -20.80 -30.39
N GLU A 16 -21.26 -20.84 -31.28
CA GLU A 16 -21.17 -21.80 -32.38
C GLU A 16 -20.70 -23.19 -31.92
N GLY A 17 -20.49 -23.42 -30.60
CA GLY A 17 -20.04 -24.70 -30.05
C GLY A 17 -18.54 -24.96 -30.24
N LYS A 18 -17.76 -23.96 -30.66
CA LYS A 18 -16.30 -24.09 -30.77
C LYS A 18 -15.67 -23.98 -29.37
N ARG A 19 -14.54 -24.67 -29.19
CA ARG A 19 -13.76 -24.64 -27.95
C ARG A 19 -13.49 -23.20 -27.51
N ASN A 20 -13.68 -22.93 -26.22
CA ASN A 20 -13.50 -21.61 -25.66
C ASN A 20 -12.02 -21.20 -25.72
N PRO A 21 -11.65 -20.10 -26.40
CA PRO A 21 -10.25 -19.67 -26.48
C PRO A 21 -9.64 -19.28 -25.12
N GLU A 22 -10.47 -19.00 -24.11
CA GLU A 22 -10.02 -18.73 -22.74
C GLU A 22 -9.40 -19.95 -22.09
N GLU A 23 -9.90 -21.16 -22.38
CA GLU A 23 -9.41 -22.42 -21.80
C GLU A 23 -8.01 -22.78 -22.30
N ASN A 24 -7.59 -22.20 -23.42
CA ASN A 24 -6.26 -22.40 -24.00
C ASN A 24 -5.25 -21.35 -23.53
N ARG A 25 -5.64 -20.43 -22.64
CA ARG A 25 -4.70 -19.42 -22.14
C ARG A 25 -3.73 -20.03 -21.14
N SER A 26 -2.46 -19.65 -21.29
CA SER A 26 -1.43 -19.99 -20.33
C SER A 26 -1.73 -19.38 -18.95
N PRO A 27 -1.39 -20.06 -17.84
CA PRO A 27 -1.55 -19.53 -16.48
C PRO A 27 -0.80 -18.22 -16.24
N PHE A 28 0.24 -17.92 -17.04
CA PHE A 28 0.99 -16.66 -16.92
C PHE A 28 0.17 -15.41 -17.24
N VAL A 29 -0.99 -15.55 -17.88
CA VAL A 29 -1.90 -14.42 -18.12
C VAL A 29 -2.50 -13.89 -16.81
N PHE A 30 -2.63 -14.74 -15.80
CA PHE A 30 -3.17 -14.37 -14.49
C PHE A 30 -2.10 -13.94 -13.49
N ALA A 31 -0.85 -14.34 -13.71
CA ALA A 31 0.28 -13.96 -12.87
C ALA A 31 0.81 -12.58 -13.27
N ASP A 32 1.14 -11.73 -12.29
CA ASP A 32 1.89 -10.51 -12.56
C ASP A 32 3.36 -10.86 -12.81
N MET A 33 3.72 -10.94 -14.09
CA MET A 33 5.06 -11.26 -14.58
C MET A 33 5.99 -10.03 -14.63
N ARG A 34 5.57 -8.88 -14.11
CA ARG A 34 6.39 -7.67 -14.11
C ARG A 34 7.55 -7.81 -13.13
N THR A 35 8.67 -7.18 -13.46
CA THR A 35 9.81 -7.07 -12.55
C THR A 35 9.46 -6.14 -11.39
N ARG A 36 9.62 -6.63 -10.15
CA ARG A 36 9.45 -5.81 -8.95
C ARG A 36 10.54 -4.74 -8.93
N LYS A 37 10.15 -3.47 -8.85
CA LYS A 37 11.08 -2.34 -8.74
C LYS A 37 11.02 -1.77 -7.33
N THR A 38 12.18 -1.44 -6.79
CA THR A 38 12.29 -0.70 -5.53
C THR A 38 11.99 0.78 -5.77
N LYS A 39 11.76 1.51 -4.66
CA LYS A 39 11.50 2.95 -4.70
C LYS A 39 12.68 3.73 -5.27
N THR A 40 12.40 4.79 -6.03
CA THR A 40 13.43 5.73 -6.47
C THR A 40 13.82 6.69 -5.34
N LYS A 41 14.93 7.41 -5.52
CA LYS A 41 15.37 8.45 -4.55
C LYS A 41 14.28 9.49 -4.29
N LYS A 42 13.57 9.92 -5.33
CA LYS A 42 12.46 10.88 -5.21
C LYS A 42 11.29 10.28 -4.43
N ASP A 43 10.94 9.03 -4.71
CA ASP A 43 9.84 8.34 -4.02
C ASP A 43 10.10 8.18 -2.53
N LEU A 44 11.37 8.00 -2.13
CA LEU A 44 11.79 7.95 -0.73
C LEU A 44 11.82 9.33 -0.08
N LEU A 45 12.38 10.33 -0.76
CA LEU A 45 12.53 11.69 -0.23
C LEU A 45 11.19 12.33 0.12
N TYR A 46 10.20 12.16 -0.76
CA TYR A 46 8.86 12.69 -0.56
C TYR A 46 7.93 11.69 0.16
N GLN A 47 8.47 10.56 0.66
CA GLN A 47 7.66 9.59 1.39
C GLN A 47 7.33 10.07 2.80
N LYS A 48 6.07 10.45 3.03
CA LYS A 48 5.55 10.67 4.39
C LYS A 48 5.07 9.36 5.02
N LYS A 49 6.00 8.50 5.44
CA LYS A 49 5.69 7.18 6.02
C LYS A 49 5.08 7.28 7.43
N GLN A 50 5.52 8.25 8.23
CA GLN A 50 5.02 8.49 9.58
C GLN A 50 4.33 9.86 9.63
N LYS A 51 3.19 9.95 10.32
CA LYS A 51 2.40 11.19 10.47
C LYS A 51 2.95 12.14 11.55
N ASN A 52 4.16 11.93 12.05
CA ASN A 52 4.77 12.78 13.08
C ASN A 52 5.55 13.95 12.44
N HIS A 53 4.95 14.61 11.45
CA HIS A 53 5.31 15.99 11.25
C HIS A 53 4.69 16.71 12.44
N LEU A 54 5.53 17.10 13.40
CA LEU A 54 5.14 18.06 14.43
C LEU A 54 4.27 19.13 13.76
N PRO A 55 3.07 19.44 14.29
CA PRO A 55 2.35 20.61 13.83
C PRO A 55 3.17 21.82 14.30
N TYR A 56 4.21 22.18 13.55
CA TYR A 56 4.96 23.42 13.75
C TYR A 56 4.10 24.67 13.43
N ASN A 57 2.80 24.47 13.18
CA ASN A 57 1.83 25.53 12.90
C ASN A 57 0.60 25.49 13.82
N ASP A 58 0.61 24.78 14.95
CA ASP A 58 -0.36 25.03 16.02
C ASP A 58 0.38 25.51 17.26
N ILE A 59 0.27 26.82 17.48
CA ILE A 59 0.61 27.53 18.70
C ILE A 59 -0.23 26.90 19.83
N SER A 60 0.30 25.86 20.49
CA SER A 60 -0.15 25.44 21.82
C SER A 60 0.91 24.53 22.47
N ASP A 61 1.79 25.16 23.26
CA ASP A 61 2.22 24.77 24.60
C ASP A 61 2.30 23.27 24.97
N GLY A 62 2.88 22.45 24.10
CA GLY A 62 3.16 21.04 24.37
C GLY A 62 4.34 20.85 25.32
N SER A 63 4.15 21.13 26.61
CA SER A 63 5.11 20.80 27.66
C SER A 63 5.24 19.28 27.81
N PHE A 64 6.47 18.74 27.70
CA PHE A 64 6.75 17.34 28.00
C PHE A 64 7.36 17.24 29.40
N VAL A 65 6.67 16.53 30.30
CA VAL A 65 7.17 16.27 31.66
C VAL A 65 8.11 15.05 31.61
N TYR A 66 9.41 15.28 31.77
CA TYR A 66 10.36 14.21 32.07
C TYR A 66 10.32 13.94 33.58
N ILE A 67 9.52 12.96 34.01
CA ILE A 67 9.58 12.48 35.41
C ILE A 67 10.83 11.63 35.54
N ASN A 68 11.86 12.21 36.14
CA ASN A 68 13.10 11.52 36.44
C ASN A 68 12.84 10.46 37.52
N LYS A 69 13.11 9.18 37.21
CA LYS A 69 12.78 8.02 38.06
C LYS A 69 13.53 7.98 39.40
N ASN A 70 14.47 8.90 39.64
CA ASN A 70 15.37 8.94 40.79
C ASN A 70 14.82 9.69 42.02
N ILE A 71 13.61 10.26 41.99
CA ILE A 71 13.08 11.05 43.12
C ILE A 71 12.16 10.22 44.05
N MET A 72 11.70 9.03 43.65
CA MET A 72 10.79 8.19 44.47
C MET A 72 11.48 7.29 45.50
N ALA A 73 12.81 7.29 45.62
CA ALA A 73 13.54 6.38 46.52
C ALA A 73 14.06 7.03 47.82
N LYS A 74 13.59 8.22 48.21
CA LYS A 74 14.04 8.92 49.43
C LYS A 74 12.92 9.53 50.27
N SER A 75 11.86 8.79 50.55
CA SER A 75 10.85 9.26 51.52
C SER A 75 10.19 8.14 52.32
N VAL A 76 10.95 7.13 52.73
CA VAL A 76 10.57 6.23 53.82
C VAL A 76 11.85 5.86 54.55
N ASP A 77 12.29 6.70 55.50
CA ASP A 77 13.28 6.38 56.55
C ASP A 77 13.35 7.55 57.54
N PHE A 78 12.37 7.65 58.45
CA PHE A 78 12.48 7.82 59.91
C PHE A 78 11.09 7.97 60.54
#